data_AF-A0A523Y557-F1
#
_entry.id   AF-A0A523Y557-F1
#
_cell.length_a   1.000
_cell.length_b   1.000
_cell.length_c   1.000
_cell.angle_alpha   90.00
_cell.angle_beta   90.00
_cell.angle_gamma   90.00
#
_symmetry.space_group_name_H-M   'P 1'
#
loop_
_entity.id
_entity.type
_entity.pdbx_description
1 polymer ?
#
loop_
_entity_poly.entity_id
_entity_poly.type
_entity_poly.pdbx_seq_one_letter_code
_entity_poly.pdbx_strand_id
1 'polypeptide(L)' 'DNFNLLYEGKIIHRELAKRMEGMVGFRNIAVHNYESLNEGILKSILGKDLADLEEFYTTVLDYFGWK' A
#
# COMPACT_ATOMS: atom_id res chain seq x y z
N ASP A 1 -1.81 7.88 -9.26
CA ASP A 1 -2.24 7.53 -10.64
C ASP A 1 -2.69 6.08 -10.80
N ASN A 2 -1.82 5.08 -10.69
CA ASN A 2 -2.23 3.68 -10.88
C ASN A 2 -3.35 3.22 -9.92
N PHE A 3 -3.28 3.60 -8.65
CA PHE A 3 -4.35 3.28 -7.68
C PHE A 3 -5.64 4.07 -7.93
N ASN A 4 -5.55 5.28 -8.52
CA ASN A 4 -6.74 6.02 -8.95
C ASN A 4 -7.45 5.31 -10.11
N LEU A 5 -6.71 4.72 -11.05
CA LEU A 5 -7.32 3.91 -12.13
C LEU A 5 -8.08 2.70 -11.56
N LEU A 6 -7.55 2.03 -10.53
CA LEU A 6 -8.24 0.93 -9.86
C LEU A 6 -9.50 1.40 -9.12
N TYR A 7 -9.46 2.58 -8.53
CA TYR A 7 -10.64 3.20 -7.91
C TYR A 7 -11.71 3.58 -8.95
N GLU A 8 -11.31 4.20 -10.07
CA GLU A 8 -12.21 4.56 -11.17
C GLU A 8 -12.87 3.32 -11.77
N GLY A 9 -12.12 2.23 -11.88
CA GLY A 9 -12.62 0.90 -12.25
C GLY A 9 -13.49 0.21 -11.20
N LYS A 10 -13.73 0.84 -10.04
CA LYS A 10 -14.47 0.28 -8.88
C LYS A 10 -13.88 -1.04 -8.35
N ILE A 11 -12.60 -1.28 -8.60
CA ILE A 11 -11.89 -2.47 -8.12
C ILE A 11 -11.54 -2.31 -6.64
N ILE A 12 -11.11 -1.10 -6.25
CA ILE A 12 -10.79 -0.75 -4.86
C ILE A 12 -11.57 0.50 -4.43
N HIS A 13 -11.77 0.70 -3.12
CA HIS A 13 -12.41 1.92 -2.62
C HIS A 13 -11.41 3.08 -2.45
N ARG A 14 -11.92 4.31 -2.42
CA ARG A 14 -11.11 5.55 -2.42
C ARG A 14 -10.09 5.60 -1.28
N GLU A 15 -10.49 5.18 -0.08
CA GLU A 15 -9.58 5.20 1.07
C GLU A 15 -8.42 4.21 0.93
N LEU A 16 -8.64 3.02 0.33
CA LEU A 16 -7.58 2.05 0.06
C LEU A 16 -6.61 2.57 -1.00
N ALA A 17 -7.13 3.22 -2.06
CA ALA A 17 -6.30 3.87 -3.06
C ALA A 17 -5.36 4.93 -2.45
N LYS A 18 -5.89 5.80 -1.56
CA LYS A 18 -5.07 6.81 -0.86
C LYS A 18 -4.00 6.20 0.04
N ARG A 19 -4.35 5.17 0.83
CA ARG A 19 -3.38 4.47 1.70
C ARG A 19 -2.27 3.84 0.86
N MET A 20 -2.61 3.23 -0.27
CA MET A 20 -1.63 2.65 -1.19
C MET A 20 -0.71 3.67 -1.88
N GLU A 21 -1.24 4.83 -2.27
CA GLU A 21 -0.40 5.93 -2.77
C GLU A 21 0.57 6.41 -1.68
N GLY A 22 0.09 6.53 -0.44
CA GLY A 22 0.92 6.87 0.73
C GLY A 22 2.03 5.85 1.00
N MET A 23 1.70 4.56 1.01
CA MET A 23 2.66 3.47 1.22
C MET A 23 3.76 3.45 0.15
N VAL A 24 3.41 3.64 -1.13
CA VAL A 24 4.42 3.70 -2.21
C VAL A 24 5.29 4.95 -2.08
N GLY A 25 4.70 6.11 -1.78
CA GLY A 25 5.46 7.34 -1.53
C GLY A 25 6.43 7.18 -0.36
N PHE A 26 5.99 6.52 0.70
CA PHE A 26 6.83 6.20 1.84
C PHE A 26 7.96 5.24 1.46
N ARG A 27 7.68 4.13 0.77
CA ARG A 27 8.71 3.19 0.29
C ARG A 27 9.80 3.91 -0.49
N ASN A 28 9.43 4.85 -1.35
CA ASN A 28 10.39 5.64 -2.13
C ASN A 28 11.31 6.45 -1.21
N ILE A 29 10.77 7.09 -0.17
CA ILE A 29 11.56 7.82 0.84
C ILE A 29 12.46 6.86 1.63
N ALA A 30 11.91 5.75 2.10
CA ALA A 30 12.63 4.78 2.93
C ALA A 30 13.77 4.10 2.20
N VAL A 31 13.63 3.81 0.90
CA VAL A 31 14.69 3.23 0.08
C VAL A 31 15.82 4.22 -0.13
N HIS A 32 15.53 5.50 -0.35
CA HIS A 32 16.55 6.53 -0.53
C HIS A 32 17.25 6.91 0.79
N ASN A 33 16.54 6.84 1.92
CA ASN A 33 17.05 7.19 3.24
C ASN A 33 17.31 5.97 4.14
N TYR A 34 17.47 4.78 3.55
CA TYR A 34 17.49 3.53 4.31
C TYR A 34 18.64 3.48 5.33
N GLU A 35 19.80 4.02 4.97
CA GLU A 35 20.99 4.07 5.84
C GLU A 35 20.81 5.01 7.05
N SER A 36 19.94 6.02 6.93
CA SER A 36 19.65 7.00 7.99
C SER A 36 18.36 6.72 8.76
N LEU A 37 17.56 5.75 8.30
CA LEU A 37 16.31 5.36 8.96
C LEU A 37 16.60 4.52 10.21
N ASN A 38 16.01 4.90 11.34
CA ASN A 38 16.10 4.11 12.57
C ASN A 38 15.35 2.78 12.40
N GLU A 39 15.96 1.66 12.78
CA GLU A 39 15.39 0.30 12.69
C GLU A 39 14.02 0.18 13.36
N GLY A 40 13.76 0.92 14.44
CA GLY A 40 12.47 0.96 15.12
C GLY A 40 11.37 1.62 14.31
N ILE A 41 11.70 2.69 13.57
CA ILE A 41 10.79 3.35 12.63
C ILE A 41 10.48 2.39 11.48
N LEU A 42 11.51 1.73 10.93
CA LEU A 42 11.34 0.76 9.86
C LEU A 42 10.41 -0.41 10.28
N LYS A 43 10.60 -0.99 11.47
CA LYS A 43 9.75 -2.08 12.00
C LYS A 43 8.31 -1.65 12.25
N SER A 44 8.09 -0.48 12.82
CA SER A 44 6.74 0.04 13.08
C SER A 44 5.95 0.24 11.78
N ILE A 45 6.64 0.56 10.70
CA ILE A 45 6.05 0.83 9.40
C ILE A 45 5.76 -0.46 8.66
N LEU A 46 6.73 -1.38 8.60
CA LEU A 46 6.48 -2.72 8.07
C LEU A 46 5.28 -3.37 8.76
N GLY A 47 5.14 -3.25 10.08
CA GLY A 47 4.00 -3.81 10.80
C GLY A 47 2.63 -3.21 10.45
N LYS A 48 2.55 -1.95 10.01
CA LYS A 48 1.28 -1.25 9.75
C LYS A 48 0.91 -1.23 8.27
N ASP A 49 1.89 -1.01 7.41
CA ASP A 49 1.71 -0.95 5.96
C ASP A 49 1.43 -2.34 5.35
N LEU A 50 1.84 -3.42 6.04
CA LEU A 50 1.51 -4.78 5.64
C LEU A 50 0.00 -5.03 5.63
N ALA A 51 -0.76 -4.50 6.60
CA ALA A 51 -2.21 -4.68 6.64
C ALA A 51 -2.92 -3.99 5.46
N ASP A 52 -2.44 -2.82 5.06
CA ASP A 52 -2.97 -2.11 3.89
C ASP A 52 -2.66 -2.86 2.59
N LEU A 53 -1.48 -3.49 2.50
CA LEU A 53 -1.13 -4.36 1.38
C LEU A 53 -1.99 -5.63 1.35
N GLU A 54 -2.29 -6.21 2.51
CA GLU A 54 -3.18 -7.36 2.66
C GLU A 54 -4.60 -7.08 2.18
N GLU A 55 -5.16 -5.95 2.62
CA GLU A 55 -6.45 -5.47 2.17
C GLU A 55 -6.45 -5.22 0.66
N PHE A 56 -5.38 -4.63 0.13
CA PHE A 56 -5.23 -4.37 -1.30
C PHE A 56 -5.27 -5.65 -2.14
N TYR A 57 -4.40 -6.62 -1.87
CA TYR A 57 -4.39 -7.83 -2.71
C TYR A 57 -5.67 -8.63 -2.53
N THR A 58 -6.23 -8.71 -1.32
CA THR A 58 -7.48 -9.45 -1.07
C THR A 58 -8.63 -8.85 -1.87
N THR A 59 -8.78 -7.52 -1.84
CA THR A 59 -9.81 -6.80 -2.61
C THR A 59 -9.66 -7.04 -4.12
N VAL A 60 -8.43 -7.02 -4.64
CA VAL A 60 -8.17 -7.28 -6.07
C VAL A 60 -8.48 -8.73 -6.43
N LEU A 61 -8.07 -9.70 -5.63
CA LEU A 61 -8.34 -11.11 -5.88
C LEU A 61 -9.83 -11.43 -5.84
N ASP A 62 -10.55 -10.89 -4.85
CA ASP A 62 -12.00 -11.03 -4.72
C ASP A 62 -12.72 -10.47 -5.94
N TYR A 63 -12.31 -9.29 -6.44
CA TYR A 63 -12.89 -8.68 -7.63
C TYR A 63 -12.75 -9.57 -8.88
N PHE A 64 -11.61 -10.25 -9.05
CA PHE A 64 -11.36 -11.15 -10.18
C PHE A 64 -11.83 -12.59 -9.95
N GLY A 65 -12.44 -12.89 -8.80
CA GLY A 65 -12.96 -14.22 -8.47
C GLY A 65 -11.88 -15.28 -8.25
N TRP A 66 -10.67 -14.88 -7.85
CA TRP A 66 -9.65 -15.82 -7.39
C TRP A 66 -10.04 -16.37 -6.01
N LYS A 67 -10.33 -17.67 -5.94
CA LYS A 67 -10.52 -18.44 -4.71
C LYS A 67 -9.48 -19.55 -4.62
#